data_AF-A0A401I2K5-F1
#
_entry.id   AF-A0A401I2K5-F1
#
_cell.length_a   1.000
_cell.length_b   1.000
_cell.length_c   1.000
_cell.angle_alpha   90.00
_cell.angle_beta   90.00
_cell.angle_gamma   90.00
#
_symmetry.space_group_name_H-M   'P 1'
#
loop_
_entity.id
_entity.type
_entity.pdbx_description
1 polymer ?
#
loop_
_entity_poly.entity_id
_entity_poly.type
_entity_poly.pdbx_seq_one_letter_code
_entity_poly.pdbx_strand_id
1 'polypeptide(L)'
;MKWEEVRRLYPNRFVKLRILEGRIENQVRYVDDMAIIQAFDDNIEATRELVRAKDDILVYHTGKEKIEVPIKQLFCPQSVPKSENGAHSR
;
A
#
# COMPACT_ATOMS: atom_id res chain seq x y z
N MET A 1 4.17 -13.56 8.96
CA MET A 1 5.61 -13.81 8.72
C MET A 1 6.33 -12.49 8.77
N LYS A 2 7.59 -12.47 9.23
CA LYS A 2 8.36 -11.23 9.43
C LYS A 2 9.07 -10.80 8.14
N TRP A 3 9.35 -9.50 7.98
CA TRP A 3 9.99 -8.99 6.76
C TRP A 3 11.38 -9.61 6.53
N GLU A 4 12.14 -9.80 7.61
CA GLU A 4 13.47 -10.44 7.55
C GLU A 4 13.42 -11.85 6.96
N GLU A 5 12.37 -12.60 7.28
CA GLU A 5 12.12 -13.93 6.76
C GLU A 5 11.80 -13.89 5.25
N VAL A 6 10.93 -12.95 4.85
CA VAL A 6 10.60 -12.72 3.43
C VAL A 6 11.86 -12.43 2.61
N ARG A 7 12.77 -11.58 3.13
CA ARG A 7 14.03 -11.25 2.44
C ARG A 7 14.93 -12.48 2.26
N ARG A 8 14.92 -13.42 3.20
CA ARG A 8 15.68 -14.68 3.11
C ARG A 8 15.07 -15.64 2.09
N LEU A 9 13.74 -15.76 2.05
CA LEU A 9 13.03 -16.65 1.13
C LEU A 9 13.03 -16.12 -0.32
N TYR A 10 12.96 -14.81 -0.48
CA TYR A 10 12.83 -14.14 -1.77
C TYR A 10 13.90 -13.05 -1.94
N PRO A 11 15.19 -13.40 -2.03
CA PRO A 11 16.25 -12.41 -2.14
C PRO A 11 16.16 -11.64 -3.47
N ASN A 12 16.45 -10.33 -3.42
CA ASN A 12 16.60 -9.41 -4.55
C ASN A 12 15.46 -9.46 -5.58
N ARG A 13 14.21 -9.45 -5.12
CA ARG A 13 13.05 -9.48 -6.01
C ARG A 13 11.88 -8.66 -5.46
N PHE A 14 10.90 -8.43 -6.31
CA PHE A 14 9.65 -7.82 -5.88
C PHE A 14 8.70 -8.88 -5.32
N VAL A 15 8.00 -8.53 -4.24
CA VAL A 15 6.96 -9.37 -3.64
C VAL A 15 5.69 -8.56 -3.45
N LYS A 16 4.56 -9.16 -3.80
CA LYS A 16 3.22 -8.72 -3.41
C LYS A 16 2.90 -9.35 -2.06
N LEU A 17 2.54 -8.51 -1.10
CA LEU A 17 2.22 -8.93 0.25
C LEU A 17 0.96 -8.23 0.75
N ARG A 18 0.30 -8.86 1.71
CA ARG A 18 -0.76 -8.26 2.51
C ARG A 18 -0.24 -7.98 3.91
N ILE A 19 -0.45 -6.76 4.38
CA ILE A 19 -0.24 -6.41 5.78
C ILE A 19 -1.30 -7.13 6.61
N LEU A 20 -0.86 -7.91 7.60
CA LEU A 20 -1.76 -8.54 8.58
C LEU A 20 -1.82 -7.70 9.84
N GLU A 21 -0.66 -7.27 10.34
CA GLU A 21 -0.54 -6.41 11.52
C GLU A 21 0.56 -5.36 11.31
N GLY A 22 0.37 -4.21 11.94
CA GLY A 22 1.35 -3.15 11.95
C GLY A 22 0.92 -2.03 12.89
N ARG A 23 1.89 -1.18 13.22
CA ARG A 23 1.71 -0.07 14.14
C ARG A 23 2.05 1.26 13.47
N ILE A 24 1.40 2.32 13.92
CA ILE A 24 1.64 3.67 13.43
C ILE A 24 2.44 4.40 14.49
N GLU A 25 3.65 4.82 14.14
CA GLU A 25 4.50 5.66 14.97
C GLU A 25 4.98 6.84 14.12
N ASN A 26 4.87 8.07 14.62
CA ASN A 26 5.38 9.27 13.94
C ASN A 26 4.89 9.43 12.47
N GLN A 27 3.62 9.12 12.21
CA GLN A 27 3.02 9.14 10.85
C GLN A 27 3.64 8.14 9.87
N VAL A 28 4.41 7.16 10.36
CA VAL A 28 4.94 6.05 9.58
C VAL A 28 4.25 4.77 10.03
N ARG A 29 3.70 4.01 9.08
CA ARG A 29 3.17 2.68 9.34
C ARG A 29 4.33 1.68 9.25
N TYR A 30 4.62 1.03 10.36
CA TYR A 30 5.55 -0.08 10.48
C TYR A 30 4.78 -1.39 10.36
N VAL A 31 5.23 -2.27 9.47
CA VAL A 31 4.59 -3.57 9.21
C VAL A 31 5.24 -4.63 10.08
N ASP A 32 4.49 -5.16 11.05
CA ASP A 32 4.97 -6.15 12.00
C ASP A 32 4.77 -7.57 11.47
N ASP A 33 3.64 -7.84 10.82
CA ASP A 33 3.33 -9.13 10.22
C ASP A 33 2.68 -9.00 8.85
N MET A 34 3.08 -9.89 7.95
CA MET A 34 2.59 -9.94 6.58
C MET A 34 2.38 -11.37 6.08
N ALA A 35 1.64 -11.47 4.97
CA ALA A 35 1.50 -12.67 4.17
C ALA A 35 1.95 -12.40 2.74
N ILE A 36 2.77 -13.29 2.18
CA ILE A 36 3.18 -13.22 0.77
C ILE A 36 2.05 -13.77 -0.10
N ILE A 37 1.67 -12.99 -1.10
CA ILE A 37 0.68 -13.38 -2.10
C ILE A 37 1.40 -13.89 -3.34
N GLN A 38 2.43 -13.18 -3.80
CA GLN A 38 3.16 -13.48 -5.02
C GLN A 38 4.58 -12.90 -4.98
N ALA A 39 5.53 -13.57 -5.62
CA ALA A 39 6.84 -13.03 -5.93
C ALA A 39 6.97 -12.81 -7.44
N PHE A 40 7.68 -11.77 -7.85
CA PHE A 40 7.89 -11.42 -9.25
C PHE A 40 9.36 -11.45 -9.60
N ASP A 41 9.67 -12.05 -10.74
CA ASP A 41 11.00 -12.02 -11.35
C ASP A 41 11.13 -10.87 -12.37
N ASP A 42 9.99 -10.40 -12.93
CA ASP A 42 9.95 -9.27 -13.88
C ASP A 42 9.47 -7.97 -13.20
N ASN A 43 10.28 -6.92 -13.36
CA ASN A 43 9.97 -5.57 -12.87
C ASN A 43 8.72 -4.97 -13.52
N ILE A 44 8.42 -5.30 -14.78
CA ILE A 44 7.25 -4.78 -15.49
C ILE A 44 5.98 -5.32 -14.84
N GLU A 45 5.93 -6.61 -14.55
CA GLU A 45 4.80 -7.26 -13.87
C GLU A 45 4.61 -6.69 -12.45
N ALA A 46 5.70 -6.61 -11.68
CA ALA A 46 5.69 -6.02 -10.34
C ALA A 46 5.14 -4.58 -10.34
N THR A 47 5.53 -3.76 -11.32
CA THR A 47 5.07 -2.38 -11.45
C THR A 47 3.57 -2.31 -11.79
N ARG A 48 3.08 -3.19 -12.68
CA ARG A 48 1.65 -3.26 -13.00
C ARG A 48 0.79 -3.61 -11.79
N GLU A 49 1.30 -4.50 -10.94
CA GLU A 49 0.63 -4.88 -9.70
C GLU A 49 0.74 -3.79 -8.63
N LEU A 50 1.88 -3.09 -8.55
CA LEU A 50 2.07 -1.95 -7.66
C LEU A 50 1.02 -0.86 -7.90
N VAL A 51 0.76 -0.49 -9.16
CA VAL A 51 -0.25 0.53 -9.52
C VAL A 51 -1.68 0.09 -9.18
N ARG A 52 -1.92 -1.23 -9.13
CA ARG A 52 -3.25 -1.80 -8.81
C ARG A 52 -3.42 -2.12 -7.34
N ALA A 53 -2.35 -2.12 -6.56
CA ALA A 53 -2.38 -2.41 -5.13
C ALA A 53 -3.23 -1.36 -4.40
N LYS A 54 -4.10 -1.82 -3.51
CA LYS A 54 -5.02 -1.01 -2.72
C LYS A 54 -5.04 -1.54 -1.29
N ASP A 55 -5.51 -0.68 -0.38
CA ASP A 55 -5.76 -1.02 1.02
C ASP A 55 -4.50 -1.56 1.72
N ASP A 56 -4.55 -2.79 2.22
CA ASP A 56 -3.45 -3.45 2.93
C ASP A 56 -2.53 -4.27 2.01
N ILE A 57 -2.66 -4.13 0.69
CA ILE A 57 -1.78 -4.79 -0.29
C ILE A 57 -0.62 -3.87 -0.64
N LEU A 58 0.59 -4.41 -0.58
CA LEU A 58 1.82 -3.74 -0.98
C LEU A 58 2.58 -4.58 -2.00
N VAL A 59 3.23 -3.91 -2.94
CA VAL A 59 4.30 -4.51 -3.74
C VAL A 59 5.60 -3.84 -3.35
N TYR A 60 6.58 -4.62 -2.89
CA TYR A 60 7.81 -4.09 -2.31
C TYR A 60 9.03 -4.92 -2.70
N HIS A 61 10.19 -4.29 -2.75
CA HIS A 61 11.45 -4.94 -3.13
C HIS A 61 12.20 -5.45 -1.89
N THR A 62 12.55 -6.73 -1.87
CA THR A 62 13.22 -7.39 -0.71
C THR A 62 14.68 -6.95 -0.51
N GLY A 63 15.24 -6.18 -1.45
CA GLY A 63 16.51 -5.49 -1.26
C GLY A 63 16.45 -4.36 -0.21
N LYS A 64 15.25 -3.89 0.16
CA LYS A 64 15.08 -2.86 1.21
C LYS A 64 15.09 -3.49 2.60
N GLU A 65 15.80 -2.85 3.53
CA GLU A 65 15.96 -3.38 4.89
C GLU A 65 14.67 -3.34 5.70
N LYS A 66 13.84 -2.32 5.48
CA LYS A 66 12.58 -2.09 6.19
C LYS A 66 11.47 -1.71 5.23
N ILE A 67 10.24 -2.04 5.61
CA ILE A 67 9.03 -1.51 4.97
C ILE A 67 8.62 -0.26 5.75
N GLU A 68 8.77 0.90 5.15
CA GLU A 68 8.37 2.18 5.72
C GLU A 68 7.29 2.79 4.83
N VAL A 69 6.04 2.79 5.29
CA VAL A 69 4.94 3.39 4.56
C VAL A 69 4.61 4.73 5.22
N PRO A 70 5.08 5.87 4.67
CA PRO A 70 4.68 7.17 5.17
C PRO A 70 3.18 7.37 4.94
N ILE A 71 2.46 7.70 6.00
CA ILE A 71 1.06 8.05 5.93
C ILE A 71 1.00 9.48 5.38
N LYS A 72 0.83 9.60 4.06
CA LYS A 72 0.42 10.88 3.49
C LYS A 72 -0.99 11.15 4.02
N GLN A 73 -1.14 12.16 4.87
CA GLN A 73 -2.45 12.78 5.07
C GLN A 73 -2.87 13.35 3.73
N LEU A 74 -3.61 12.56 2.94
CA LEU A 74 -4.43 13.13 1.89
C LEU A 74 -5.50 13.92 2.63
N PHE A 75 -5.29 15.24 2.75
CA PHE A 75 -6.39 16.18 2.81
C PHE A 75 -7.21 15.92 1.54
N CYS A 76 -8.18 15.02 1.65
CA CYS A 76 -9.27 14.93 0.71
C CYS A 76 -10.27 15.99 1.18
N PRO A 77 -10.41 17.14 0.50
CA PRO A 77 -11.61 17.95 0.69
C PRO A 77 -12.79 17.10 0.20
N GLN A 78 -13.34 16.31 1.11
CA GLN A 78 -14.68 15.78 0.96
C GLN A 78 -15.64 16.97 0.94
N SER A 79 -16.71 16.83 0.15
CA SER A 79 -17.83 17.75 -0.04
C SER A 79 -17.57 19.06 -0.80
N VAL A 80 -17.71 19.00 -2.13
CA VAL A 80 -18.54 20.02 -2.79
C VAL A 80 -19.97 19.51 -2.68
N PRO A 81 -20.87 20.10 -1.86
CA PRO A 81 -22.27 19.71 -1.90
C PRO A 81 -22.81 20.07 -3.29
N LYS A 82 -23.35 19.08 -4.01
CA LYS A 82 -24.26 19.37 -5.12
C LYS A 82 -25.48 20.04 -4.50
N SER A 83 -25.60 21.35 -4.71
CA SER A 83 -26.87 22.04 -4.55
C SER A 83 -27.80 21.55 -5.66
N GLU A 84 -28.61 20.54 -5.36
CA GLU A 84 -29.90 20.35 -6.03
C GLU A 84 -30.97 21.01 -5.16
N ASN A 85 -31.54 22.10 -5.67
CA ASN A 85 -32.89 22.67 -5.45
C ASN A 85 -32.84 24.05 -6.13
N GLY A 86 -33.54 24.35 -7.22
CA GLY A 86 -34.95 24.09 -7.47
C GLY A 86 -35.76 25.35 -7.13
N ALA A 87 -35.81 26.33 -8.04
CA ALA A 87 -36.81 27.41 -8.06
C ALA A 87 -36.75 28.08 -9.44
N HIS A 88 -37.68 27.80 -10.36
CA HIS A 88 -39.04 28.32 -10.49
C HIS A 88 -39.09 29.41 -11.58
N SER A 89 -39.97 29.16 -12.54
CA SER A 89 -40.37 30.05 -13.61
C SER A 89 -40.76 31.44 -13.12
N ARG A 90 -40.34 32.48 -13.82
CA ARG A 90 -41.19 33.52 -14.42
C ARG A 90 -40.34 34.50 -15.23
#